data_AF-A0AAN9FHE0-F1
#
_entry.id   AF-A0AAN9FHE0-F1
#
_cell.length_a   1.000
_cell.length_b   1.000
_cell.length_c   1.000
_cell.angle_alpha   90.00
_cell.angle_beta   90.00
_cell.angle_gamma   90.00
#
_symmetry.space_group_name_H-M   'P 1'
#
loop_
_entity.id
_entity.type
_entity.pdbx_description
1 polymer ?
#
loop_
_entity_poly.entity_id
_entity_poly.type
_entity_poly.pdbx_seq_one_letter_code
_entity_poly.pdbx_strand_id
1 'polypeptide(L)'
;MLPEIQATIRQPVVKNMMKSLYLHFGVGVIPLYFVTFIGYWAYGSSTSAYLLNNVHGPVWAKAIAHITAFLQSIIGLHMFACPLYEYLDTKYGGKGRAMAFKNLSFRVFVRGGYLTLTTFISALMPFLGDFMCLTGAISTFPLTFILANHMYLVANGNRLAVIQKLWHWLNIYFFGIMSVAAAVTGIRLIVLDSETYHFFADL
;
A
#
# COMPACT_ATOMS: atom_id res chain seq x y z
N MET A 1 11.68 1.14 4.90
CA MET A 1 11.93 1.80 3.59
C MET A 1 12.28 3.27 3.67
N LEU A 2 11.46 4.17 4.24
CA LEU A 2 11.85 5.59 4.33
C LEU A 2 13.19 5.82 5.07
N PRO A 3 13.50 5.14 6.19
CA PRO A 3 14.80 5.27 6.84
C PRO A 3 15.97 4.72 5.98
N GLU A 4 15.77 3.60 5.28
CA GLU A 4 16.78 3.02 4.38
C GLU A 4 17.08 3.94 3.18
N ILE A 5 16.04 4.54 2.59
CA ILE A 5 16.19 5.52 1.51
C ILE A 5 16.91 6.77 2.03
N GLN A 6 16.56 7.26 3.22
CA GLN A 6 17.22 8.39 3.87
C GLN A 6 18.71 8.14 4.08
N ALA A 7 19.11 6.92 4.45
CA ALA A 7 20.51 6.55 4.66
C ALA A 7 21.36 6.57 3.37
N THR A 8 20.73 6.51 2.20
CA THR A 8 21.40 6.41 0.90
C THR A 8 21.52 7.78 0.18
N ILE A 9 20.82 8.82 0.65
CA ILE A 9 20.83 10.15 0.01
C ILE A 9 22.16 10.88 0.26
N ARG A 10 22.70 11.51 -0.80
CA ARG A 10 23.91 12.34 -0.71
C ARG A 10 23.69 13.53 0.24
N GLN A 11 24.66 13.81 1.10
CA GLN A 11 24.62 14.97 1.99
C GLN A 11 24.52 16.29 1.18
N PRO A 12 23.77 17.31 1.67
CA PRO A 12 22.98 17.36 2.91
C PRO A 12 21.64 16.61 2.81
N VAL A 13 21.47 15.58 3.65
CA VAL A 13 20.37 14.59 3.55
C VAL A 13 19.00 15.25 3.69
N VAL A 14 18.80 16.06 4.73
CA VAL A 14 17.49 16.68 5.02
C VAL A 14 17.04 17.60 3.88
N LYS A 15 17.93 18.47 3.40
CA LYS A 15 17.59 19.43 2.33
C LYS A 15 17.26 18.71 1.02
N ASN A 16 18.06 17.72 0.65
CA ASN A 16 17.85 16.96 -0.58
C ASN A 16 16.58 16.11 -0.50
N MET A 17 16.30 15.50 0.66
CA MET A 17 15.08 14.77 0.91
C MET A 17 13.84 15.68 0.84
N MET A 18 13.86 16.84 1.49
CA MET A 18 12.72 17.78 1.44
C MET A 18 12.45 18.27 0.03
N LYS A 19 13.50 18.55 -0.76
CA LYS A 19 13.35 18.91 -2.17
C LYS A 19 12.71 17.78 -2.99
N SER A 20 13.15 16.54 -2.77
CA SER A 20 12.55 15.37 -3.43
C SER A 20 11.09 15.17 -3.01
N LEU A 21 10.79 15.36 -1.73
CA LEU A 21 9.43 15.24 -1.18
C LEU A 21 8.49 16.28 -1.82
N TYR A 22 8.92 17.54 -1.90
CA TYR A 22 8.13 18.59 -2.55
C TYR A 22 7.95 18.33 -4.05
N LEU A 23 8.96 17.83 -4.74
CA LEU A 23 8.84 17.45 -6.14
C LEU A 23 7.83 16.31 -6.31
N HIS A 24 7.89 15.28 -5.46
CA HIS A 24 6.99 14.15 -5.54
C HIS A 24 5.54 14.55 -5.26
N PHE A 25 5.27 15.29 -4.18
CA PHE A 25 3.91 15.74 -3.85
C PHE A 25 3.40 16.88 -4.75
N GLY A 26 4.28 17.65 -5.37
CA GLY A 26 3.89 18.70 -6.32
C GLY A 26 3.66 18.14 -7.73
N VAL A 27 4.73 17.63 -8.36
CA VAL A 27 4.72 17.18 -9.76
C VAL A 27 4.29 15.73 -9.88
N GLY A 28 4.69 14.86 -8.95
CA GLY A 28 4.43 13.42 -9.01
C GLY A 28 2.95 13.04 -8.90
N VAL A 29 2.10 13.93 -8.38
CA VAL A 29 0.64 13.69 -8.27
C VAL A 29 -0.08 14.04 -9.57
N ILE A 30 0.52 14.86 -10.45
CA ILE A 30 -0.12 15.31 -11.70
C ILE A 30 -0.53 14.14 -12.60
N PRO A 31 0.33 13.12 -12.87
CA PRO A 31 -0.07 11.97 -13.67
C PRO A 31 -1.22 11.17 -13.07
N LEU A 32 -1.26 11.06 -11.73
CA LEU A 32 -2.36 10.38 -11.04
C LEU A 32 -3.68 11.10 -11.28
N TYR A 33 -3.71 12.42 -11.08
CA TYR A 33 -4.90 13.21 -11.36
C TYR A 33 -5.31 13.21 -12.83
N PHE A 34 -4.34 13.24 -13.73
CA PHE A 34 -4.59 13.17 -15.16
C PHE A 34 -5.32 11.88 -15.54
N VAL A 35 -4.82 10.72 -15.06
CA VAL A 35 -5.45 9.42 -15.30
C VAL A 35 -6.85 9.36 -14.68
N THR A 36 -7.04 9.89 -13.47
CA THR A 36 -8.37 9.87 -12.83
C THR A 36 -9.39 10.76 -13.55
N PHE A 37 -9.01 11.99 -13.93
CA PHE A 37 -9.95 12.90 -14.59
C PHE A 37 -10.30 12.45 -16.00
N ILE A 38 -9.31 12.03 -16.78
CA ILE A 38 -9.56 11.52 -18.14
C ILE A 38 -10.28 10.19 -18.10
N GLY A 39 -9.91 9.30 -17.18
CA GLY A 39 -10.60 8.02 -16.99
C GLY A 39 -12.07 8.23 -16.64
N TYR A 40 -12.37 9.13 -15.71
CA TYR A 40 -13.75 9.47 -15.37
C TYR A 40 -14.51 10.12 -16.53
N TRP A 41 -13.86 11.01 -17.28
CA TRP A 41 -14.47 11.63 -18.46
C TRP A 41 -14.77 10.62 -19.58
N ALA A 42 -13.90 9.62 -19.77
CA ALA A 42 -14.04 8.62 -20.83
C ALA A 42 -15.03 7.49 -20.50
N TYR A 43 -15.04 7.00 -19.25
CA TYR A 43 -15.79 5.81 -18.84
C TYR A 43 -16.96 6.09 -17.89
N GLY A 44 -17.01 7.28 -17.30
CA GLY A 44 -18.08 7.69 -16.40
C GLY A 44 -18.13 6.89 -15.09
N SER A 45 -19.31 6.88 -14.46
CA SER A 45 -19.53 6.26 -13.15
C SER A 45 -19.56 4.73 -13.16
N SER A 46 -19.65 4.08 -14.32
CA SER A 46 -19.72 2.62 -14.46
C SER A 46 -18.35 1.94 -14.59
N THR A 47 -17.27 2.64 -14.22
CA THR A 47 -15.90 2.15 -14.38
C THR A 47 -15.55 1.12 -13.31
N SER A 48 -15.07 -0.06 -13.70
CA SER A 48 -14.54 -1.04 -12.73
C SER A 48 -13.26 -0.57 -12.05
N ALA A 49 -13.02 -1.02 -10.81
CA ALA A 49 -11.83 -0.67 -10.02
C ALA A 49 -10.50 -0.90 -10.77
N TYR A 50 -10.42 -1.96 -11.58
CA TYR A 50 -9.29 -2.18 -12.48
C TYR A 50 -9.55 -1.54 -13.85
N LEU A 51 -8.91 -0.39 -14.11
CA LEU A 51 -9.21 0.47 -15.27
C LEU A 51 -9.06 -0.27 -16.61
N LEU A 52 -8.04 -1.12 -16.77
CA LEU A 52 -7.74 -1.82 -18.04
C LEU A 52 -8.90 -2.70 -18.52
N ASN A 53 -9.81 -3.13 -17.64
CA ASN A 53 -10.98 -3.92 -18.03
C ASN A 53 -12.00 -3.11 -18.85
N ASN A 54 -12.06 -1.79 -18.66
CA ASN A 54 -12.99 -0.90 -19.38
C ASN A 54 -12.36 -0.34 -20.66
N VAL A 55 -11.06 -0.52 -20.88
CA VAL A 55 -10.37 0.06 -22.03
C VAL A 55 -10.74 -0.68 -23.31
N HIS A 56 -11.41 0.01 -24.22
CA HIS A 56 -11.67 -0.45 -25.58
C HIS A 56 -10.53 0.01 -26.50
N GLY A 57 -9.92 -0.92 -27.24
CA GLY A 57 -8.77 -0.62 -28.08
C GLY A 57 -8.15 -1.85 -28.72
N PRO A 58 -7.07 -1.69 -29.50
CA PRO A 58 -6.43 -2.79 -30.19
C PRO A 58 -5.87 -3.83 -29.20
N VAL A 59 -6.02 -5.11 -29.54
CA VAL A 59 -5.69 -6.24 -28.65
C VAL A 59 -4.22 -6.20 -28.22
N TRP A 60 -3.30 -5.81 -29.12
CA TRP A 60 -1.87 -5.72 -28.82
C TRP A 60 -1.56 -4.70 -27.71
N ALA A 61 -2.23 -3.54 -27.70
CA ALA A 61 -1.97 -2.49 -26.71
C ALA A 61 -2.48 -2.92 -25.33
N LYS A 62 -3.65 -3.57 -25.27
CA LYS A 62 -4.18 -4.14 -24.02
C LYS A 62 -3.25 -5.24 -23.49
N ALA A 63 -2.77 -6.13 -24.35
CA ALA A 63 -1.84 -7.19 -23.95
C ALA A 63 -0.57 -6.61 -23.32
N ILE A 64 0.05 -5.61 -23.95
CA ILE A 64 1.23 -4.92 -23.40
C ILE A 64 0.93 -4.28 -22.05
N ALA A 65 -0.23 -3.62 -21.92
CA ALA A 65 -0.63 -2.98 -20.67
C ALA A 65 -0.78 -4.01 -19.52
N HIS A 66 -1.43 -5.15 -19.77
CA HIS A 66 -1.55 -6.22 -18.78
C HIS A 66 -0.20 -6.86 -18.43
N ILE A 67 0.66 -7.13 -19.41
CA ILE A 67 2.01 -7.67 -19.18
C ILE A 67 2.83 -6.70 -18.33
N THR A 68 2.78 -5.40 -18.64
CA THR A 68 3.52 -4.37 -17.90
C THR A 68 3.00 -4.25 -16.47
N ALA A 69 1.68 -4.25 -16.28
CA ALA A 69 1.06 -4.25 -14.95
C ALA A 69 1.50 -5.49 -14.13
N PHE A 70 1.48 -6.67 -14.75
CA PHE A 70 1.91 -7.92 -14.12
C PHE A 70 3.39 -7.88 -13.69
N LEU A 71 4.29 -7.48 -14.59
CA LEU A 71 5.73 -7.36 -14.27
C LEU A 71 5.97 -6.34 -13.15
N GLN A 72 5.31 -5.19 -13.19
CA GLN A 72 5.41 -4.17 -12.15
C GLN A 72 4.91 -4.70 -10.79
N SER A 73 3.83 -5.48 -10.77
CA SER A 73 3.31 -6.11 -9.54
C SER A 73 4.30 -7.10 -8.93
N ILE A 74 5.02 -7.89 -9.75
CA ILE A 74 6.07 -8.79 -9.25
C ILE A 74 7.17 -8.01 -8.55
N ILE A 75 7.65 -6.93 -9.18
CA ILE A 75 8.70 -6.08 -8.61
C ILE A 75 8.20 -5.43 -7.32
N GLY A 76 6.97 -4.90 -7.33
CA GLY A 76 6.34 -4.31 -6.15
C GLY A 76 6.24 -5.28 -4.99
N LEU A 77 5.76 -6.50 -5.23
CA LEU A 77 5.65 -7.54 -4.19
C LEU A 77 7.00 -7.82 -3.53
N HIS A 78 8.07 -7.96 -4.32
CA HIS A 78 9.41 -8.20 -3.78
C HIS A 78 9.91 -7.00 -2.99
N MET A 79 9.74 -5.79 -3.51
CA MET A 79 10.18 -4.56 -2.85
C MET A 79 9.52 -4.39 -1.47
N PHE A 80 8.22 -4.66 -1.36
CA PHE A 80 7.49 -4.56 -0.08
C PHE A 80 7.76 -5.74 0.86
N ALA A 81 8.07 -6.92 0.34
CA ALA A 81 8.37 -8.09 1.16
C ALA A 81 9.80 -8.08 1.74
N CYS A 82 10.75 -7.38 1.11
CA CYS A 82 12.14 -7.31 1.57
C CYS A 82 12.31 -6.94 3.05
N PRO A 83 11.70 -5.84 3.57
CA PRO A 83 11.83 -5.48 4.98
C PRO A 83 11.22 -6.52 5.92
N LEU A 84 10.13 -7.17 5.51
CA LEU A 84 9.50 -8.24 6.30
C LEU A 84 10.43 -9.45 6.39
N TYR A 85 11.03 -9.86 5.27
CA TYR A 85 11.98 -10.97 5.25
C TYR A 85 13.20 -10.67 6.10
N GLU A 86 13.73 -9.44 6.03
CA GLU A 86 14.86 -9.02 6.86
C GLU A 86 14.49 -9.05 8.35
N TYR A 87 13.33 -8.53 8.73
CA TYR A 87 12.85 -8.59 10.12
C TYR A 87 12.71 -10.02 10.63
N LEU A 88 12.09 -10.92 9.85
CA LEU A 88 11.89 -12.32 10.22
C LEU A 88 13.22 -13.08 10.30
N ASP A 89 14.14 -12.86 9.36
CA ASP A 89 15.48 -13.44 9.39
C ASP A 89 16.28 -12.93 10.60
N THR A 90 16.14 -11.66 10.98
CA THR A 90 16.89 -11.09 12.12
C THR A 90 16.35 -11.58 13.46
N LYS A 91 15.01 -11.73 13.57
CA LYS A 91 14.34 -12.12 14.82
C LYS A 91 14.32 -13.63 15.06
N TYR A 92 14.07 -14.40 14.01
CA TYR A 92 13.85 -15.86 14.09
C TYR A 92 14.90 -16.67 13.31
N GLY A 93 15.71 -16.03 12.47
CA GLY A 93 16.78 -16.71 11.74
C GLY A 93 17.89 -17.18 12.69
N GLY A 94 18.37 -18.40 12.46
CA GLY A 94 19.47 -18.96 13.24
C GLY A 94 20.78 -18.22 13.00
N LYS A 95 21.46 -17.79 14.07
CA LYS A 95 22.84 -17.26 14.02
C LYS A 95 23.77 -18.38 13.51
N GLY A 96 24.23 -18.27 12.26
CA GLY A 96 25.06 -19.29 11.61
C GLY A 96 25.33 -18.99 10.13
N ARG A 97 25.98 -19.92 9.42
CA ARG A 97 26.32 -19.77 8.00
C ARG A 97 25.04 -19.56 7.17
N ALA A 98 25.03 -18.55 6.30
CA ALA A 98 23.84 -18.18 5.51
C ALA A 98 23.28 -19.32 4.62
N MET A 99 24.14 -20.28 4.25
CA MET A 99 23.82 -21.44 3.41
C MET A 99 23.64 -22.75 4.22
N ALA A 100 23.56 -22.69 5.55
CA ALA A 100 23.23 -23.89 6.33
C ALA A 100 21.83 -24.38 5.95
N PHE A 101 21.65 -25.69 5.75
CA PHE A 101 20.38 -26.28 5.29
C PHE A 101 19.18 -25.83 6.13
N LYS A 102 19.34 -25.72 7.45
CA LYS A 102 18.33 -25.20 8.38
C LYS A 102 17.92 -23.75 8.08
N ASN A 103 18.89 -22.88 7.78
CA ASN A 103 18.64 -21.47 7.46
C ASN A 103 18.06 -21.31 6.05
N LEU A 104 18.47 -22.15 5.10
CA LEU A 104 17.90 -22.18 3.75
C LEU A 104 16.45 -22.67 3.76
N SER A 105 16.17 -23.74 4.50
CA SER A 105 14.81 -24.28 4.66
C SER A 105 13.88 -23.27 5.33
N PHE A 106 14.34 -22.59 6.40
CA PHE A 106 13.58 -21.51 7.03
C PHE A 106 13.24 -20.37 6.04
N ARG A 107 14.22 -19.93 5.25
CA ARG A 107 14.02 -18.87 4.25
C ARG A 107 13.04 -19.27 3.14
N VAL A 108 13.15 -20.49 2.63
CA VAL A 108 12.23 -21.03 1.63
C VAL A 108 10.82 -21.13 2.21
N PHE A 109 10.68 -21.58 3.46
CA PHE A 109 9.40 -21.67 4.12
C PHE A 109 8.76 -20.29 4.36
N VAL A 110 9.52 -19.32 4.87
CA VAL A 110 9.00 -17.96 5.12
C VAL A 110 8.62 -17.25 3.81
N ARG A 111 9.50 -17.29 2.80
CA ARG A 111 9.26 -16.60 1.52
C ARG A 111 8.19 -17.31 0.69
N GLY A 112 8.24 -18.63 0.63
CA GLY A 112 7.24 -19.46 -0.04
C GLY A 112 5.88 -19.32 0.64
N GLY A 113 5.83 -19.45 1.97
CA GLY A 113 4.60 -19.28 2.75
C GLY A 113 3.98 -17.89 2.59
N TYR A 114 4.78 -16.83 2.62
CA TYR A 114 4.30 -15.48 2.34
C TYR A 114 3.71 -15.37 0.93
N LEU A 115 4.44 -15.81 -0.10
CA LEU A 115 3.98 -15.75 -1.49
C LEU A 115 2.67 -16.55 -1.67
N THR A 116 2.65 -17.82 -1.23
CA THR A 116 1.48 -18.68 -1.33
C THR A 116 0.27 -18.10 -0.61
N LEU A 117 0.45 -17.56 0.61
CA LEU A 117 -0.64 -16.94 1.36
C LEU A 117 -1.15 -15.67 0.66
N THR A 118 -0.26 -14.81 0.14
CA THR A 118 -0.68 -13.61 -0.60
C THR A 118 -1.40 -13.95 -1.90
N THR A 119 -0.93 -14.96 -2.64
CA THR A 119 -1.58 -15.43 -3.87
C THR A 119 -2.93 -16.08 -3.56
N PHE A 120 -3.02 -16.85 -2.47
CA PHE A 120 -4.25 -17.46 -2.03
C PHE A 120 -5.30 -16.40 -1.65
N ILE A 121 -4.95 -15.41 -0.83
CA ILE A 121 -5.84 -14.29 -0.49
C ILE A 121 -6.26 -13.51 -1.74
N SER A 122 -5.32 -13.25 -2.66
CA SER A 122 -5.62 -12.57 -3.93
C SER A 122 -6.53 -13.38 -4.85
N ALA A 123 -6.47 -14.71 -4.81
CA ALA A 123 -7.36 -15.58 -5.58
C ALA A 123 -8.76 -15.64 -4.97
N LEU A 124 -8.87 -15.53 -3.64
CA LEU A 124 -10.14 -15.55 -2.92
C LEU A 124 -10.94 -14.24 -3.02
N MET A 125 -10.28 -13.11 -3.26
CA MET A 125 -10.94 -11.81 -3.30
C MET A 125 -10.87 -11.18 -4.70
N PRO A 126 -11.91 -11.33 -5.54
CA PRO A 126 -11.97 -10.70 -6.86
C PRO A 126 -12.20 -9.17 -6.78
N PHE A 127 -12.55 -8.65 -5.61
CA PHE A 127 -12.91 -7.24 -5.37
C PHE A 127 -11.71 -6.39 -4.97
N LEU A 128 -10.82 -6.15 -5.93
CA LEU A 128 -9.58 -5.38 -5.70
C LEU A 128 -9.84 -3.98 -5.13
N GLY A 129 -10.89 -3.28 -5.60
CA GLY A 129 -11.22 -1.93 -5.15
C GLY A 129 -11.61 -1.88 -3.67
N ASP A 130 -12.49 -2.80 -3.23
CA ASP A 130 -12.99 -2.82 -1.86
C ASP A 130 -11.91 -3.27 -0.88
N PHE A 131 -11.11 -4.25 -1.27
CA PHE A 131 -9.96 -4.67 -0.47
C PHE A 131 -8.92 -3.54 -0.32
N MET A 132 -8.67 -2.77 -1.38
CA MET A 132 -7.82 -1.57 -1.31
C MET A 132 -8.42 -0.50 -0.38
N CYS A 133 -9.73 -0.31 -0.41
CA CYS A 133 -10.42 0.62 0.50
C CYS A 133 -10.25 0.18 1.97
N LEU A 134 -10.52 -1.09 2.27
CA LEU A 134 -10.41 -1.65 3.62
C LEU A 134 -8.97 -1.62 4.14
N THR A 135 -8.01 -2.07 3.33
CA THR A 135 -6.59 -2.06 3.72
C THR A 135 -6.08 -0.64 3.90
N GLY A 136 -6.48 0.32 3.06
CA GLY A 136 -6.17 1.73 3.23
C GLY A 136 -6.76 2.31 4.52
N ALA A 137 -7.97 1.89 4.88
CA ALA A 137 -8.64 2.32 6.09
C ALA A 137 -7.94 1.82 7.37
N ILE A 138 -7.53 0.56 7.39
CA ILE A 138 -6.92 -0.09 8.57
C ILE A 138 -5.43 0.23 8.70
N SER A 139 -4.71 0.31 7.58
CA SER A 139 -3.25 0.47 7.59
C SER A 139 -2.83 1.90 7.28
N THR A 140 -3.18 2.42 6.10
CA THR A 140 -2.67 3.70 5.62
C THR A 140 -3.10 4.85 6.52
N PHE A 141 -4.40 5.03 6.81
CA PHE A 141 -4.85 6.17 7.62
C PHE A 141 -4.24 6.19 9.03
N PRO A 142 -4.22 5.09 9.80
CA PRO A 142 -3.60 5.11 11.11
C PRO A 142 -2.09 5.33 11.05
N LEU A 143 -1.39 4.72 10.08
CA LEU A 143 0.06 4.82 10.01
C LEU A 143 0.53 6.20 9.53
N THR A 144 -0.18 6.83 8.59
CA THR A 144 0.24 8.11 8.00
C THR A 144 -0.26 9.32 8.77
N PHE A 145 -1.52 9.32 9.22
CA PHE A 145 -2.12 10.50 9.85
C PHE A 145 -2.21 10.40 11.36
N ILE A 146 -2.47 9.23 11.93
CA ILE A 146 -2.59 9.10 13.39
C ILE A 146 -1.20 8.98 14.02
N LEU A 147 -0.44 7.96 13.60
CA LEU A 147 0.86 7.63 14.18
C LEU A 147 1.89 8.75 13.96
N ALA A 148 1.95 9.34 12.76
CA ALA A 148 2.89 10.43 12.48
C ALA A 148 2.64 11.67 13.36
N ASN A 149 1.38 12.10 13.49
CA ASN A 149 1.00 13.23 14.35
C ASN A 149 1.26 12.92 15.83
N HIS A 150 0.96 11.69 16.26
CA HIS A 150 1.23 11.25 17.63
C HIS A 150 2.73 11.22 17.95
N MET A 151 3.56 10.65 17.07
CA MET A 151 5.03 10.64 17.23
C MET A 151 5.60 12.05 17.29
N TYR A 152 5.09 12.98 16.47
CA TYR A 152 5.52 14.38 16.51
C TYR A 152 5.16 15.07 17.83
N LEU A 153 3.96 14.83 18.36
CA LEU A 153 3.54 15.33 19.67
C LEU A 153 4.41 14.80 20.80
N VAL A 154 4.73 13.50 20.80
CA VAL A 154 5.60 12.89 21.81
C VAL A 154 7.02 13.43 21.73
N ALA A 155 7.58 13.59 20.52
CA ALA A 155 8.95 14.07 20.34
C ALA A 155 9.13 15.55 20.71
N ASN A 156 8.13 16.41 20.45
CA ASN A 156 8.24 17.86 20.63
C ASN A 156 7.34 18.42 21.76
N GLY A 157 6.80 17.56 22.62
CA GLY A 157 5.70 17.87 23.55
C GLY A 157 5.86 19.12 24.43
N ASN A 158 7.09 19.47 24.84
CA ASN A 158 7.32 20.65 25.70
C ASN A 158 7.68 21.94 24.94
N ARG A 159 7.92 21.86 23.62
CA ARG A 159 8.38 22.98 22.79
C ARG A 159 7.32 23.53 21.83
N LEU A 160 6.16 22.86 21.75
CA LEU A 160 5.08 23.22 20.82
C LEU A 160 4.12 24.24 21.42
N ALA A 161 3.71 25.21 20.60
CA ALA A 161 2.62 26.12 20.96
C ALA A 161 1.31 25.35 21.18
N VAL A 162 0.43 25.88 22.04
CA VAL A 162 -0.88 25.25 22.34
C VAL A 162 -1.71 25.04 21.07
N ILE A 163 -1.67 26.00 20.14
CA ILE A 163 -2.34 25.91 18.83
C ILE A 163 -1.83 24.74 17.99
N GLN A 164 -0.51 24.51 17.96
CA GLN A 164 0.09 23.40 17.22
C GLN A 164 -0.32 22.06 17.83
N LYS A 165 -0.34 21.97 19.17
CA LYS A 165 -0.82 20.76 19.87
C LYS A 165 -2.28 20.47 19.53
N LEU A 166 -3.14 21.49 19.59
CA LEU A 166 -4.56 21.34 19.26
C LEU A 166 -4.74 20.90 17.80
N TRP A 167 -3.97 21.46 16.87
CA TRP A 167 -4.02 21.07 15.46
C TRP A 167 -3.68 19.60 15.24
N HIS A 168 -2.60 19.09 15.85
CA HIS A 168 -2.23 17.68 15.73
C HIS A 168 -3.26 16.74 16.37
N TRP A 169 -3.80 17.11 17.54
CA TRP A 169 -4.88 16.35 18.17
C TRP A 169 -6.15 16.31 17.32
N LEU A 170 -6.56 17.43 16.74
CA LEU A 170 -7.71 17.50 15.83
C LEU A 170 -7.51 16.55 14.64
N ASN A 171 -6.32 16.57 14.01
CA ASN A 171 -6.01 15.65 12.92
C ASN A 171 -6.10 14.19 13.36
N ILE A 172 -5.56 13.83 14.53
CA ILE A 172 -5.64 12.47 15.07
C ILE A 172 -7.11 12.01 15.19
N TYR A 173 -7.97 12.81 15.81
CA TYR A 173 -9.38 12.45 15.99
C TYR A 173 -10.14 12.40 14.66
N PHE A 174 -9.94 13.39 13.78
CA PHE A 174 -10.60 13.46 12.48
C PHE A 174 -10.25 12.27 11.59
N PHE A 175 -8.96 11.99 11.41
CA PHE A 175 -8.51 10.85 10.61
C PHE A 175 -8.82 9.51 11.28
N GLY A 176 -8.92 9.47 12.62
CA GLY A 176 -9.43 8.30 13.35
C GLY A 176 -10.87 7.98 12.99
N ILE A 177 -11.77 8.96 13.03
CA ILE A 177 -13.18 8.78 12.65
C ILE A 177 -13.28 8.38 11.17
N MET A 178 -12.50 9.04 10.29
CA MET A 178 -12.51 8.74 8.86
C MET A 178 -11.99 7.33 8.55
N SER A 179 -10.98 6.85 9.29
CA SER A 179 -10.47 5.48 9.21
C SER A 179 -11.54 4.45 9.60
N VAL A 180 -12.27 4.68 10.68
CA VAL A 180 -13.37 3.79 11.10
C VAL A 180 -14.50 3.80 10.06
N ALA A 181 -14.93 4.98 9.60
CA ALA A 181 -15.97 5.10 8.59
C ALA A 181 -15.58 4.40 7.27
N ALA A 182 -14.33 4.57 6.83
CA ALA A 182 -13.80 3.89 5.65
C ALA A 182 -13.71 2.37 5.85
N ALA A 183 -13.34 1.90 7.03
CA ALA A 183 -13.28 0.46 7.33
C ALA A 183 -14.68 -0.17 7.31
N VAL A 184 -15.67 0.49 7.92
CA VAL A 184 -17.08 0.06 7.87
C VAL A 184 -17.59 0.03 6.43
N THR A 185 -17.24 1.04 5.63
CA THR A 185 -17.62 1.10 4.21
C THR A 185 -16.97 -0.03 3.42
N GLY A 186 -15.66 -0.26 3.58
CA GLY A 186 -14.95 -1.36 2.93
C GLY A 186 -15.52 -2.73 3.29
N ILE A 187 -15.84 -2.99 4.56
CA ILE A 187 -16.48 -4.24 4.99
C ILE A 187 -17.87 -4.37 4.34
N ARG A 188 -18.67 -3.30 4.35
CA ARG A 188 -20.00 -3.33 3.74
C ARG A 188 -19.94 -3.63 2.25
N LEU A 189 -19.00 -3.01 1.52
CA LEU A 189 -18.81 -3.25 0.09
C LEU A 189 -18.41 -4.70 -0.17
N ILE A 190 -17.42 -5.24 0.59
CA ILE A 190 -17.01 -6.64 0.48
C ILE A 190 -18.19 -7.59 0.72
N VAL A 191 -19.04 -7.32 1.72
CA VAL A 191 -20.21 -8.16 2.00
C VAL A 191 -21.21 -8.14 0.85
N LEU A 192 -21.56 -6.95 0.36
CA LEU A 192 -22.50 -6.80 -0.77
C LEU A 192 -21.99 -7.48 -2.04
N ASP A 193 -20.72 -7.27 -2.35
CA ASP A 193 -20.07 -7.86 -3.51
C ASP A 193 -19.92 -9.38 -3.36
N SER A 194 -19.68 -9.87 -2.13
CA SER A 194 -19.63 -11.31 -1.84
C SER A 194 -20.97 -12.03 -2.03
N GLU A 195 -22.12 -11.35 -1.84
CA GLU A 195 -23.44 -11.94 -2.11
C GLU A 195 -23.66 -12.22 -3.61
N THR A 196 -23.00 -11.47 -4.48
CA THR A 196 -23.03 -11.69 -5.93
C THR A 196 -21.96 -12.68 -6.43
N TYR A 197 -21.05 -13.10 -5.54
CA TYR A 197 -19.94 -13.99 -5.89
C TYR A 197 -20.24 -15.44 -5.49
N HIS A 198 -20.48 -16.28 -6.49
CA HIS A 198 -20.49 -17.73 -6.31
C HIS A 198 -19.04 -18.23 -6.29
N PHE A 199 -18.57 -18.64 -5.11
CA PHE A 199 -17.19 -19.05 -4.78
C PHE A 199 -16.63 -20.15 -5.72
N PHE A 200 -17.53 -20.93 -6.30
CA PHE A 200 -17.29 -21.77 -7.45
C PHE A 200 -18.38 -21.43 -8.46
N ALA A 201 -18.01 -21.08 -9.70
CA ALA A 201 -18.94 -21.28 -10.81
C ALA A 201 -19.40 -22.74 -10.72
N ASP A 202 -20.71 -22.96 -10.76
CA ASP A 202 -21.35 -24.27 -10.62
C ASP A 202 -20.48 -25.40 -11.18
N LEU A 203 -20.14 -26.35 -10.30
CA LEU A 203 -19.63 -27.66 -10.67
C LEU A 203 -20.84 -28.57 -10.91
#